data_AF-A0A6J0BGR1-F1
#
_entry.id   AF-A0A6J0BGR1-F1
#
_cell.length_a   1.000
_cell.length_b   1.000
_cell.length_c   1.000
_cell.angle_alpha   90.00
_cell.angle_beta   90.00
_cell.angle_gamma   90.00
#
_symmetry.space_group_name_H-M   'P 1'
#
loop_
_entity.id
_entity.type
_entity.pdbx_description
1 polymer ?
#
loop_
_entity_poly.entity_id
_entity_poly.type
_entity_poly.pdbx_seq_one_letter_code
_entity_poly.pdbx_strand_id
1 'polypeptide(L)'
;MRVTDRTVLLIAALTIAVPVIGTVIELPTDYNRSSPWTELIELGVANYTETDCARTCVAGELPRVCLFTFVMEFYAAMGTACGNCSNGVLEDCYRSQCIPADGTEREVMSINRKIPGPAIHVCKNDLIVVNVINRMAGADVTLHWHGFRQKHSQWMDGVPYVTQCPVGGTSFRYIFPAEDDGTFFYHGHVGTHRTNGHYGALVVHAPKSEEPWTENLYSYDSVNHTIVSSDWMHETAEMFFPGLPSRQPGITPTTILINGLGRYYDGEADVDLVNASIPLATFHVQKNFRYRFRIINANSHVCPFITQVQNHSLMLIATDGKPIEPVTVDSLIHYPGERYDFVLIPLVNVTERDAFWIHFRALGSCESIKLDQYGVLSYDTTDDELGILPTRSRPTVSNPLPMGIVVNHPNTTCGANASRICVTDFRSVGYDDADEVRRILTAKPDVNLIIPFGFHSFDVDTFHEDGSYHPFISEKLELHI
;
A
#
# COMPACT_ATOMS: atom_id res chain seq x y z
N MET A 1 -40.57 43.07 -5.87
CA MET A 1 -41.93 43.60 -6.13
C MET A 1 -42.78 42.42 -6.61
N ARG A 2 -43.97 42.21 -6.02
CA ARG A 2 -44.84 41.01 -6.11
C ARG A 2 -45.22 40.59 -7.54
N VAL A 3 -45.61 39.30 -7.70
CA VAL A 3 -46.75 38.71 -8.47
C VAL A 3 -46.49 37.18 -8.57
N THR A 4 -47.01 36.32 -7.66
CA THR A 4 -48.30 35.54 -7.66
C THR A 4 -48.39 34.29 -8.56
N ASP A 5 -48.55 33.12 -7.91
CA ASP A 5 -49.37 31.92 -8.18
C ASP A 5 -49.82 31.49 -9.60
N ARG A 6 -49.57 30.21 -9.98
CA ARG A 6 -50.56 29.10 -10.16
C ARG A 6 -50.08 27.93 -11.07
N THR A 7 -49.95 26.75 -10.45
CA THR A 7 -50.56 25.41 -10.74
C THR A 7 -50.76 24.78 -12.17
N VAL A 8 -50.42 23.47 -12.23
CA VAL A 8 -51.00 22.29 -12.98
C VAL A 8 -50.37 21.78 -14.31
N LEU A 9 -49.62 20.67 -14.17
CA LEU A 9 -49.76 19.30 -14.75
C LEU A 9 -50.05 19.04 -16.25
N LEU A 10 -49.15 18.27 -16.90
CA LEU A 10 -49.29 16.99 -17.65
C LEU A 10 -48.10 16.88 -18.64
N ILE A 11 -47.35 15.77 -18.73
CA ILE A 11 -47.60 14.62 -19.63
C ILE A 11 -46.65 13.48 -19.23
N ALA A 12 -47.16 12.24 -19.34
CA ALA A 12 -46.48 10.98 -19.11
C ALA A 12 -45.51 10.57 -20.24
N ALA A 13 -44.42 9.85 -19.90
CA ALA A 13 -43.86 8.76 -20.71
C ALA A 13 -42.83 7.93 -19.90
N LEU A 14 -43.00 6.61 -19.94
CA LEU A 14 -42.04 5.56 -19.56
C LEU A 14 -40.67 5.75 -20.27
N THR A 15 -39.55 5.55 -19.56
CA THR A 15 -38.58 4.44 -19.76
C THR A 15 -37.26 4.69 -19.00
N ILE A 16 -36.87 3.70 -18.18
CA ILE A 16 -35.51 3.21 -17.86
C ILE A 16 -34.38 4.27 -17.80
N ALA A 17 -33.98 4.63 -16.58
CA ALA A 17 -32.59 4.79 -16.18
C ALA A 17 -32.55 4.88 -14.65
N VAL A 18 -31.87 3.95 -13.99
CA VAL A 18 -31.44 4.14 -12.60
C VAL A 18 -30.36 5.23 -12.67
N PRO A 19 -30.54 6.41 -12.04
CA PRO A 19 -29.43 7.33 -11.92
C PRO A 19 -28.52 6.77 -10.83
N VAL A 20 -27.29 6.45 -11.19
CA VAL A 20 -26.20 6.38 -10.22
C VAL A 20 -26.16 7.78 -9.58
N ILE A 21 -26.63 7.90 -8.34
CA ILE A 21 -26.58 9.15 -7.59
C ILE A 21 -25.11 9.33 -7.16
N GLY A 22 -24.27 9.77 -8.10
CA GLY A 22 -23.02 10.41 -7.76
C GLY A 22 -23.33 11.83 -7.37
N THR A 23 -23.38 12.13 -6.07
CA THR A 23 -23.50 13.51 -5.59
C THR A 23 -22.19 14.23 -5.91
N VAL A 24 -22.19 15.01 -7.00
CA VAL A 24 -21.10 15.95 -7.29
C VAL A 24 -21.29 17.15 -6.37
N ILE A 25 -20.37 17.33 -5.41
CA ILE A 25 -20.35 18.50 -4.53
C ILE A 25 -19.49 19.55 -5.22
N GLU A 26 -20.11 20.62 -5.70
CA GLU A 26 -19.37 21.83 -6.08
C GLU A 26 -18.92 22.53 -4.80
N LEU A 27 -17.61 22.52 -4.52
CA LEU A 27 -17.06 23.34 -3.44
C LEU A 27 -17.32 24.82 -3.78
N PRO A 28 -17.75 25.65 -2.81
CA PRO A 28 -17.93 27.09 -3.03
C PRO A 28 -16.67 27.72 -3.62
N THR A 29 -16.83 28.70 -4.51
CA THR A 29 -15.70 29.38 -5.18
C THR A 29 -14.75 30.10 -4.21
N ASP A 30 -15.18 30.30 -2.97
CA ASP A 30 -14.50 30.92 -1.85
C ASP A 30 -14.02 29.91 -0.78
N TYR A 31 -14.06 28.60 -1.06
CA TYR A 31 -13.63 27.54 -0.15
C TYR A 31 -12.25 27.83 0.45
N ASN A 32 -12.23 28.11 1.75
CA ASN A 32 -11.03 28.56 2.42
C ASN A 32 -10.18 27.37 2.85
N ARG A 33 -9.14 27.07 2.06
CA ARG A 33 -8.16 26.00 2.33
C ARG A 33 -7.47 26.10 3.70
N SER A 34 -7.55 27.26 4.38
CA SER A 34 -6.94 27.46 5.71
C SER A 34 -7.85 27.09 6.88
N SER A 35 -9.17 26.86 6.67
CA SER A 35 -10.08 26.40 7.72
C SER A 35 -11.25 25.58 7.16
N PRO A 36 -11.01 24.32 6.75
CA PRO A 36 -12.02 23.49 6.08
C PRO A 36 -13.20 23.09 7.00
N TRP A 37 -13.08 23.25 8.33
CA TRP A 37 -14.01 22.66 9.29
C TRP A 37 -15.40 23.29 9.33
N THR A 38 -15.51 24.61 9.22
CA THR A 38 -16.80 25.31 9.36
C THR A 38 -17.66 25.09 8.12
N GLU A 39 -17.04 25.18 6.93
CA GLU A 39 -17.69 24.98 5.63
C GLU A 39 -18.08 23.50 5.39
N LEU A 40 -17.28 22.52 5.85
CA LEU A 40 -17.62 21.09 5.74
C LEU A 40 -18.79 20.66 6.65
N ILE A 41 -18.97 21.32 7.80
CA ILE A 41 -20.15 21.12 8.66
C ILE A 41 -21.40 21.71 7.99
N GLU A 42 -21.29 22.89 7.37
CA GLU A 42 -22.37 23.51 6.60
C GLU A 42 -22.76 22.68 5.36
N LEU A 43 -21.79 22.00 4.74
CA LEU A 43 -22.01 21.04 3.64
C LEU A 43 -22.63 19.71 4.10
N GLY A 44 -22.86 19.50 5.40
CA GLY A 44 -23.55 18.31 5.91
C GLY A 44 -22.72 17.03 5.92
N VAL A 45 -21.37 17.13 5.96
CA VAL A 45 -20.41 15.99 5.80
C VAL A 45 -20.63 14.83 6.80
N ALA A 46 -21.41 15.06 7.86
CA ALA A 46 -21.84 14.03 8.81
C ALA A 46 -22.80 12.97 8.23
N ASN A 47 -23.57 13.29 7.17
CA ASN A 47 -24.66 12.44 6.66
C ASN A 47 -24.37 11.74 5.32
N TYR A 48 -23.13 11.78 4.83
CA TYR A 48 -22.80 11.20 3.52
C TYR A 48 -22.60 9.69 3.59
N THR A 49 -22.98 9.02 2.50
CA THR A 49 -22.66 7.62 2.21
C THR A 49 -21.33 7.53 1.46
N GLU A 50 -20.72 6.34 1.43
CA GLU A 50 -19.50 6.10 0.63
C GLU A 50 -19.73 6.51 -0.84
N THR A 51 -18.80 7.29 -1.38
CA THR A 51 -18.83 7.81 -2.75
C THR A 51 -17.77 7.14 -3.58
N ASP A 52 -18.07 6.83 -4.85
CA ASP A 52 -17.06 6.29 -5.76
C ASP A 52 -16.07 7.38 -6.20
N CYS A 53 -14.85 7.30 -5.68
CA CYS A 53 -13.75 8.21 -6.00
C CYS A 53 -12.68 7.59 -6.90
N ALA A 54 -12.74 6.28 -7.11
CA ALA A 54 -11.83 5.58 -8.01
C ALA A 54 -12.25 5.90 -9.46
N ARG A 55 -11.69 6.97 -10.02
CA ARG A 55 -12.06 7.47 -11.35
C ARG A 55 -10.85 7.93 -12.15
N THR A 56 -11.04 8.03 -13.46
CA THR A 56 -10.10 8.75 -14.32
C THR A 56 -10.19 10.25 -14.05
N CYS A 57 -9.07 10.86 -13.67
CA CYS A 57 -9.02 12.29 -13.38
C CYS A 57 -8.96 13.12 -14.66
N VAL A 58 -9.78 14.17 -14.73
CA VAL A 58 -9.84 15.08 -15.87
C VAL A 58 -9.34 16.47 -15.44
N ALA A 59 -8.48 17.08 -16.25
CA ALA A 59 -7.94 18.41 -15.96
C ALA A 59 -9.07 19.45 -15.88
N GLY A 60 -9.06 20.25 -14.82
CA GLY A 60 -10.09 21.25 -14.55
C GLY A 60 -11.41 20.71 -13.98
N GLU A 61 -11.53 19.41 -13.73
CA GLU A 61 -12.67 18.86 -12.98
C GLU A 61 -12.66 19.38 -11.53
N LEU A 62 -13.83 19.67 -10.98
CA LEU A 62 -13.96 20.10 -9.59
C LEU A 62 -13.56 18.95 -8.64
N PRO A 63 -12.82 19.25 -7.56
CA PRO A 63 -12.51 18.26 -6.54
C PRO A 63 -13.76 17.68 -5.89
N ARG A 64 -13.69 16.39 -5.53
CA ARG A 64 -14.76 15.68 -4.81
C ARG A 64 -14.38 15.46 -3.35
N VAL A 65 -15.40 15.20 -2.54
CA VAL A 65 -15.22 14.67 -1.17
C VAL A 65 -15.34 13.15 -1.26
N CYS A 66 -14.28 12.46 -0.85
CA CYS A 66 -14.14 11.01 -0.93
C CYS A 66 -14.28 10.38 0.45
N LEU A 67 -15.43 9.77 0.70
CA LEU A 67 -15.76 9.17 1.99
C LEU A 67 -15.45 7.67 2.02
N PHE A 68 -14.67 7.26 3.01
CA PHE A 68 -14.34 5.86 3.31
C PHE A 68 -14.71 5.52 4.75
N THR A 69 -15.24 4.32 5.00
CA THR A 69 -15.45 3.80 6.35
C THR A 69 -14.57 2.60 6.61
N PHE A 70 -13.67 2.72 7.57
CA PHE A 70 -12.74 1.67 7.98
C PHE A 70 -13.13 1.15 9.36
N VAL A 71 -13.62 -0.08 9.39
CA VAL A 71 -13.96 -0.82 10.61
C VAL A 71 -12.77 -1.70 10.96
N MET A 72 -12.15 -1.43 12.10
CA MET A 72 -11.02 -2.22 12.62
C MET A 72 -11.53 -3.34 13.50
N GLU A 73 -11.19 -4.58 13.17
CA GLU A 73 -11.64 -5.77 13.89
C GLU A 73 -10.49 -6.77 14.06
N PHE A 74 -10.41 -7.38 15.25
CA PHE A 74 -9.74 -8.66 15.41
C PHE A 74 -10.49 -9.70 14.58
N TYR A 75 -9.78 -10.40 13.72
CA TYR A 75 -10.34 -11.35 12.78
C TYR A 75 -9.39 -12.55 12.60
N ALA A 76 -9.78 -13.53 11.81
CA ALA A 76 -8.95 -14.71 11.52
C ALA A 76 -8.65 -14.81 10.03
N ALA A 77 -7.35 -14.88 9.69
CA ALA A 77 -6.90 -15.42 8.42
C ALA A 77 -7.18 -16.93 8.38
N MET A 78 -7.57 -17.42 7.21
CA MET A 78 -8.04 -18.79 6.97
C MET A 78 -9.14 -19.24 7.96
N GLY A 79 -9.91 -18.30 8.51
CA GLY A 79 -10.97 -18.58 9.49
C GLY A 79 -12.25 -19.16 8.87
N THR A 80 -13.33 -19.19 9.66
CA THR A 80 -14.62 -19.80 9.25
C THR A 80 -15.21 -19.22 7.95
N ALA A 81 -14.95 -17.95 7.63
CA ALA A 81 -15.40 -17.33 6.38
C ALA A 81 -14.79 -18.00 5.12
N CYS A 82 -13.63 -18.63 5.27
CA CYS A 82 -12.91 -19.31 4.19
C CYS A 82 -13.38 -20.74 3.91
N GLY A 83 -14.37 -21.26 4.63
CA GLY A 83 -14.97 -22.58 4.34
C GLY A 83 -13.93 -23.69 4.20
N ASN A 84 -13.88 -24.34 3.04
CA ASN A 84 -12.94 -25.42 2.71
C ASN A 84 -11.75 -24.96 1.85
N CYS A 85 -11.40 -23.67 1.87
CA CYS A 85 -10.25 -23.14 1.12
C CYS A 85 -8.95 -23.90 1.45
N SER A 86 -8.65 -24.11 2.74
CA SER A 86 -7.48 -24.88 3.20
C SER A 86 -7.48 -26.33 2.71
N ASN A 87 -8.64 -26.90 2.40
CA ASN A 87 -8.82 -28.27 1.93
C ASN A 87 -8.75 -28.43 0.40
N GLY A 88 -8.52 -27.36 -0.36
CA GLY A 88 -8.41 -27.46 -1.82
C GLY A 88 -9.53 -26.77 -2.61
N VAL A 89 -10.56 -26.23 -1.96
CA VAL A 89 -11.73 -25.67 -2.64
C VAL A 89 -11.46 -24.20 -2.99
N LEU A 90 -10.94 -23.96 -4.20
CA LEU A 90 -10.52 -22.64 -4.67
C LEU A 90 -11.60 -21.56 -4.53
N GLU A 91 -12.83 -21.87 -4.92
CA GLU A 91 -13.98 -20.93 -4.82
C GLU A 91 -14.22 -20.43 -3.39
N ASP A 92 -13.92 -21.27 -2.39
CA ASP A 92 -14.09 -20.90 -1.00
C ASP A 92 -13.06 -19.84 -0.56
N CYS A 93 -11.88 -19.80 -1.21
CA CYS A 93 -10.86 -18.79 -0.98
C CYS A 93 -11.27 -17.39 -1.46
N TYR A 94 -12.21 -17.29 -2.40
CA TYR A 94 -12.72 -16.03 -2.96
C TYR A 94 -14.06 -15.60 -2.35
N ARG A 95 -14.55 -16.31 -1.33
CA ARG A 95 -15.77 -15.92 -0.60
C ARG A 95 -15.58 -14.56 0.07
N SER A 96 -16.69 -13.82 0.15
CA SER A 96 -16.71 -12.55 0.87
C SER A 96 -16.22 -12.73 2.30
N GLN A 97 -15.33 -11.84 2.75
CA GLN A 97 -14.73 -11.84 4.10
C GLN A 97 -13.79 -13.02 4.39
N CYS A 98 -13.50 -13.90 3.43
CA CYS A 98 -12.36 -14.80 3.57
C CYS A 98 -11.06 -13.99 3.42
N ILE A 99 -10.11 -14.24 4.33
CA ILE A 99 -8.73 -13.77 4.21
C ILE A 99 -7.86 -15.02 4.05
N PRO A 100 -7.53 -15.46 2.81
CA PRO A 100 -6.72 -16.65 2.60
C PRO A 100 -5.29 -16.52 3.13
N ALA A 101 -4.73 -15.31 3.09
CA ALA A 101 -3.34 -15.03 3.43
C ALA A 101 -2.40 -16.01 2.72
N ASP A 102 -1.63 -16.78 3.48
CA ASP A 102 -0.69 -17.78 2.99
C ASP A 102 -1.19 -19.22 3.08
N GLY A 103 -2.46 -19.41 3.44
CA GLY A 103 -3.06 -20.72 3.64
C GLY A 103 -3.08 -21.21 5.09
N THR A 104 -2.54 -20.44 6.04
CA THR A 104 -2.47 -20.83 7.46
C THR A 104 -3.44 -20.03 8.33
N GLU A 105 -3.97 -20.68 9.37
CA GLU A 105 -4.86 -20.03 10.35
C GLU A 105 -4.06 -19.14 11.30
N ARG A 106 -4.49 -17.88 11.44
CA ARG A 106 -3.86 -16.90 12.33
C ARG A 106 -4.83 -15.79 12.71
N GLU A 107 -4.70 -15.24 13.91
CA GLU A 107 -5.35 -13.98 14.29
C GLU A 107 -4.73 -12.78 13.57
N VAL A 108 -5.58 -11.88 13.09
CA VAL A 108 -5.20 -10.67 12.37
C VAL A 108 -5.95 -9.45 12.87
N MET A 109 -5.38 -8.28 12.64
CA MET A 109 -6.06 -6.99 12.77
C MET A 109 -6.47 -6.53 11.38
N SER A 110 -7.75 -6.66 11.07
CA SER A 110 -8.28 -6.43 9.72
C SER A 110 -8.94 -5.06 9.59
N ILE A 111 -8.94 -4.53 8.36
CA ILE A 111 -9.71 -3.33 8.00
C ILE A 111 -10.82 -3.78 7.07
N ASN A 112 -12.07 -3.66 7.52
CA ASN A 112 -13.25 -4.19 6.80
C ASN A 112 -13.13 -5.68 6.43
N ARG A 113 -12.49 -6.49 7.30
CA ARG A 113 -12.23 -7.93 7.07
C ARG A 113 -11.45 -8.21 5.78
N LYS A 114 -10.51 -7.32 5.45
CA LYS A 114 -9.58 -7.45 4.34
C LYS A 114 -8.14 -7.22 4.80
N ILE A 115 -7.23 -7.93 4.15
CA ILE A 115 -5.78 -7.70 4.21
C ILE A 115 -5.27 -7.84 2.77
N PRO A 116 -4.63 -6.80 2.19
CA PRO A 116 -4.55 -5.43 2.69
C PRO A 116 -5.94 -4.82 2.91
N GLY A 117 -6.02 -3.75 3.70
CA GLY A 117 -7.24 -2.97 3.86
C GLY A 117 -7.73 -2.37 2.53
N PRO A 118 -8.96 -1.81 2.50
CA PRO A 118 -9.53 -1.22 1.30
C PRO A 118 -8.61 -0.15 0.69
N ALA A 119 -8.31 -0.27 -0.61
CA ALA A 119 -7.51 0.73 -1.30
C ALA A 119 -8.25 2.07 -1.40
N ILE A 120 -7.52 3.17 -1.19
CA ILE A 120 -8.00 4.53 -1.42
C ILE A 120 -7.47 4.98 -2.78
N HIS A 121 -8.36 5.19 -3.74
CA HIS A 121 -8.05 5.81 -5.03
C HIS A 121 -8.85 7.10 -5.15
N VAL A 122 -8.15 8.21 -5.34
CA VAL A 122 -8.76 9.55 -5.48
C VAL A 122 -8.02 10.36 -6.54
N CYS A 123 -8.59 11.49 -6.94
CA CYS A 123 -7.92 12.45 -7.80
C CYS A 123 -7.19 13.50 -6.97
N LYS A 124 -6.13 14.07 -7.54
CA LYS A 124 -5.44 15.23 -6.98
C LYS A 124 -6.43 16.35 -6.66
N ASN A 125 -6.24 16.97 -5.50
CA ASN A 125 -7.10 17.97 -4.86
C ASN A 125 -8.41 17.47 -4.26
N ASP A 126 -8.81 16.20 -4.45
CA ASP A 126 -9.95 15.64 -3.73
C ASP A 126 -9.75 15.74 -2.21
N LEU A 127 -10.84 15.82 -1.46
CA LEU A 127 -10.80 15.77 -0.01
C LEU A 127 -11.01 14.34 0.46
N ILE A 128 -10.00 13.76 1.11
CA ILE A 128 -10.07 12.41 1.67
C ILE A 128 -10.71 12.51 3.07
N VAL A 129 -11.79 11.76 3.29
CA VAL A 129 -12.47 11.63 4.59
C VAL A 129 -12.52 10.15 4.96
N VAL A 130 -11.79 9.75 6.00
CA VAL A 130 -11.77 8.36 6.48
C VAL A 130 -12.35 8.27 7.88
N ASN A 131 -13.51 7.61 8.00
CA ASN A 131 -14.12 7.26 9.28
C ASN A 131 -13.50 5.96 9.80
N VAL A 132 -12.62 6.06 10.78
CA VAL A 132 -12.06 4.91 11.48
C VAL A 132 -12.95 4.57 12.67
N ILE A 133 -13.49 3.36 12.67
CA ILE A 133 -14.31 2.81 13.75
C ILE A 133 -13.54 1.68 14.40
N ASN A 134 -13.06 1.90 15.63
CA ASN A 134 -12.34 0.87 16.36
C ASN A 134 -13.33 -0.10 17.05
N ARG A 135 -13.36 -1.37 16.62
CA ARG A 135 -14.11 -2.45 17.28
C ARG A 135 -13.21 -3.48 17.96
N MET A 136 -11.91 -3.20 18.07
CA MET A 136 -10.96 -4.06 18.75
C MET A 136 -10.96 -3.74 20.24
N ALA A 137 -11.75 -4.50 21.01
CA ALA A 137 -11.88 -4.27 22.44
C ALA A 137 -10.52 -4.36 23.15
N GLY A 138 -10.16 -3.31 23.89
CA GLY A 138 -8.90 -3.24 24.64
C GLY A 138 -7.67 -2.89 23.82
N ALA A 139 -7.80 -2.67 22.51
CA ALA A 139 -6.72 -2.21 21.64
C ALA A 139 -6.99 -0.78 21.16
N ASP A 140 -5.93 0.01 21.07
CA ASP A 140 -5.97 1.35 20.51
C ASP A 140 -5.71 1.33 19.01
N VAL A 141 -6.19 2.33 18.27
CA VAL A 141 -5.94 2.44 16.82
C VAL A 141 -5.47 3.84 16.44
N THR A 142 -4.47 3.91 15.58
CA THR A 142 -4.21 5.07 14.73
C THR A 142 -3.88 4.59 13.32
N LEU A 143 -4.15 5.44 12.32
CA LEU A 143 -3.68 5.24 10.95
C LEU A 143 -2.82 6.41 10.53
N HIS A 144 -1.62 6.10 10.02
CA HIS A 144 -0.74 7.05 9.39
C HIS A 144 -0.81 6.97 7.87
N TRP A 145 -0.67 8.11 7.22
CA TRP A 145 -0.77 8.30 5.77
C TRP A 145 0.63 8.45 5.18
N HIS A 146 1.30 7.31 4.99
CA HIS A 146 2.72 7.27 4.66
C HIS A 146 3.04 8.00 3.35
N GLY A 147 3.88 9.04 3.45
CA GLY A 147 4.31 9.88 2.34
C GLY A 147 3.44 11.12 2.10
N PHE A 148 2.32 11.28 2.80
CA PHE A 148 1.57 12.54 2.79
C PHE A 148 2.30 13.60 3.60
N ARG A 149 2.48 14.80 3.02
CA ARG A 149 3.16 15.90 3.69
C ARG A 149 2.37 16.51 4.85
N GLN A 150 1.05 16.32 4.87
CA GLN A 150 0.12 16.90 5.85
C GLN A 150 0.34 18.41 6.05
N LYS A 151 0.68 19.11 4.97
CA LYS A 151 0.90 20.56 4.97
C LYS A 151 -0.45 21.20 5.26
N HIS A 152 -0.63 21.77 6.46
CA HIS A 152 -1.89 22.32 6.97
C HIS A 152 -2.89 21.31 7.57
N SER A 153 -2.51 20.06 7.77
CA SER A 153 -3.36 19.03 8.40
C SER A 153 -2.56 18.11 9.33
N GLN A 154 -1.55 18.65 10.02
CA GLN A 154 -0.60 17.87 10.82
C GLN A 154 -1.27 17.00 11.91
N TRP A 155 -2.38 17.47 12.50
CA TRP A 155 -3.16 16.70 13.49
C TRP A 155 -3.92 15.50 12.88
N MET A 156 -3.87 15.32 11.56
CA MET A 156 -4.43 14.18 10.83
C MET A 156 -3.37 13.17 10.41
N ASP A 157 -2.12 13.36 10.82
CA ASP A 157 -1.01 12.52 10.41
C ASP A 157 -1.05 11.10 11.02
N GLY A 158 -1.70 10.90 12.18
CA GLY A 158 -1.90 9.56 12.70
C GLY A 158 -0.80 8.99 13.61
N VAL A 159 0.14 9.82 14.04
CA VAL A 159 1.25 9.40 14.89
C VAL A 159 0.83 9.54 16.36
N PRO A 160 0.72 8.43 17.12
CA PRO A 160 0.26 8.47 18.50
C PRO A 160 1.22 9.29 19.37
N TYR A 161 0.66 10.07 20.29
CA TYR A 161 1.37 10.94 21.23
C TYR A 161 2.17 12.09 20.60
N VAL A 162 2.20 12.21 19.27
CA VAL A 162 2.79 13.34 18.53
C VAL A 162 1.70 14.20 17.93
N THR A 163 0.88 13.63 17.04
CA THR A 163 -0.15 14.38 16.31
C THR A 163 -1.57 14.10 16.80
N GLN A 164 -1.78 12.98 17.48
CA GLN A 164 -3.05 12.65 18.13
C GLN A 164 -2.87 11.67 19.31
N CYS A 165 -3.89 11.56 20.15
CA CYS A 165 -4.03 10.41 21.03
C CYS A 165 -4.53 9.19 20.25
N PRO A 166 -4.15 7.96 20.65
CA PRO A 166 -4.72 6.75 20.09
C PRO A 166 -6.24 6.65 20.27
N VAL A 167 -6.93 6.04 19.30
CA VAL A 167 -8.40 5.92 19.27
C VAL A 167 -8.81 4.64 20.00
N GLY A 168 -9.06 4.73 21.31
CA GLY A 168 -9.51 3.59 22.13
C GLY A 168 -11.04 3.47 22.19
N GLY A 169 -11.60 2.37 21.68
CA GLY A 169 -13.03 2.03 21.83
C GLY A 169 -14.04 3.05 21.27
N THR A 170 -13.60 3.93 20.37
CA THR A 170 -14.39 5.01 19.77
C THR A 170 -14.12 5.11 18.26
N SER A 171 -14.69 6.12 17.60
CA SER A 171 -14.41 6.44 16.21
C SER A 171 -13.61 7.73 16.08
N PHE A 172 -12.75 7.80 15.08
CA PHE A 172 -12.04 9.02 14.69
C PHE A 172 -12.18 9.26 13.19
N ARG A 173 -12.25 10.53 12.79
CA ARG A 173 -12.40 10.92 11.39
C ARG A 173 -11.16 11.67 10.93
N TYR A 174 -10.42 11.08 10.00
CA TYR A 174 -9.32 11.74 9.31
C TYR A 174 -9.87 12.56 8.14
N ILE A 175 -9.44 13.82 8.02
CA ILE A 175 -9.85 14.71 6.92
C ILE A 175 -8.64 15.50 6.43
N PHE A 176 -8.22 15.26 5.19
CA PHE A 176 -7.10 15.97 4.59
C PHE A 176 -7.20 15.99 3.06
N PRO A 177 -6.68 17.04 2.39
CA PRO A 177 -6.68 17.12 0.94
C PRO A 177 -5.62 16.21 0.31
N ALA A 178 -5.92 15.66 -0.87
CA ALA A 178 -5.00 14.92 -1.72
C ALA A 178 -4.10 15.89 -2.51
N GLU A 179 -3.19 16.58 -1.83
CA GLU A 179 -2.39 17.67 -2.44
C GLU A 179 -1.38 17.19 -3.50
N ASP A 180 -0.73 16.07 -3.23
CA ASP A 180 0.26 15.46 -4.12
C ASP A 180 -0.34 14.23 -4.81
N ASP A 181 -0.15 14.15 -6.12
CA ASP A 181 -0.35 12.93 -6.89
C ASP A 181 0.81 11.95 -6.69
N GLY A 182 0.54 10.64 -6.83
CA GLY A 182 1.54 9.59 -6.65
C GLY A 182 1.01 8.34 -5.96
N THR A 183 1.93 7.41 -5.69
CA THR A 183 1.68 6.18 -4.95
C THR A 183 2.10 6.34 -3.49
N PHE A 184 1.14 6.20 -2.61
CA PHE A 184 1.27 6.24 -1.16
C PHE A 184 0.63 4.98 -0.57
N PHE A 185 0.65 4.88 0.76
CA PHE A 185 -0.10 3.86 1.46
C PHE A 185 -0.44 4.35 2.85
N TYR A 186 -1.38 3.70 3.51
CA TYR A 186 -1.68 3.95 4.91
C TYR A 186 -1.34 2.71 5.72
N HIS A 187 -1.03 2.88 7.00
CA HIS A 187 -0.80 1.78 7.91
C HIS A 187 -1.10 2.14 9.37
N GLY A 188 -1.32 1.12 10.19
CA GLY A 188 -1.36 1.24 11.64
C GLY A 188 -0.06 1.82 12.15
N HIS A 189 -0.12 2.86 12.98
CA HIS A 189 1.05 3.53 13.54
C HIS A 189 1.08 3.47 15.07
N VAL A 190 0.31 2.54 15.63
CA VAL A 190 0.29 2.19 17.06
C VAL A 190 0.59 0.70 17.20
N GLY A 191 1.36 0.36 18.23
CA GLY A 191 1.90 -0.95 18.54
C GLY A 191 2.49 -1.63 17.32
N THR A 192 2.13 -2.89 17.16
CA THR A 192 2.53 -3.74 16.04
C THR A 192 1.41 -3.96 15.03
N HIS A 193 0.47 -3.01 14.94
CA HIS A 193 -0.75 -3.19 14.15
C HIS A 193 -0.49 -3.33 12.65
N ARG A 194 0.55 -2.66 12.13
CA ARG A 194 1.01 -2.84 10.74
C ARG A 194 1.35 -4.31 10.47
N THR A 195 2.15 -4.93 11.34
CA THR A 195 2.56 -6.34 11.22
C THR A 195 1.38 -7.32 11.29
N ASN A 196 0.28 -6.92 11.93
CA ASN A 196 -0.91 -7.74 12.08
C ASN A 196 -1.99 -7.52 11.01
N GLY A 197 -1.79 -6.62 10.05
CA GLY A 197 -2.69 -6.45 8.91
C GLY A 197 -3.25 -5.05 8.68
N HIS A 198 -2.95 -4.07 9.54
CA HIS A 198 -3.37 -2.68 9.32
C HIS A 198 -2.45 -1.99 8.32
N TYR A 199 -2.67 -2.21 7.03
CA TYR A 199 -2.05 -1.47 5.94
C TYR A 199 -2.91 -1.58 4.68
N GLY A 200 -2.81 -0.59 3.79
CA GLY A 200 -3.51 -0.61 2.50
C GLY A 200 -3.02 0.49 1.57
N ALA A 201 -3.32 0.34 0.28
CA ALA A 201 -2.87 1.28 -0.73
C ALA A 201 -3.60 2.63 -0.64
N LEU A 202 -2.88 3.71 -0.95
CA LEU A 202 -3.43 5.04 -1.14
C LEU A 202 -2.81 5.64 -2.41
N VAL A 203 -3.60 5.76 -3.47
CA VAL A 203 -3.13 6.29 -4.75
C VAL A 203 -3.88 7.56 -5.06
N VAL A 204 -3.13 8.63 -5.32
CA VAL A 204 -3.67 9.90 -5.81
C VAL A 204 -3.33 10.01 -7.29
N HIS A 205 -4.35 9.96 -8.14
CA HIS A 205 -4.20 10.06 -9.58
C HIS A 205 -4.16 11.53 -10.02
N ALA A 206 -3.31 11.83 -11.00
CA ALA A 206 -3.32 13.10 -11.71
C ALA A 206 -4.00 12.94 -13.07
N PRO A 207 -4.57 14.01 -13.65
CA PRO A 207 -4.96 14.00 -15.05
C PRO A 207 -3.76 13.67 -15.95
N LYS A 208 -3.97 12.83 -16.97
CA LYS A 208 -2.88 12.43 -17.90
C LYS A 208 -2.18 13.64 -18.56
N SER A 209 -2.88 14.75 -18.77
CA SER A 209 -2.32 15.98 -19.33
C SER A 209 -1.40 16.76 -18.38
N GLU A 210 -1.44 16.45 -17.09
CA GLU A 210 -0.59 17.07 -16.05
C GLU A 210 0.61 16.18 -15.70
N GLU A 211 0.69 14.97 -16.25
CA GLU A 211 1.84 14.10 -16.02
C GLU A 211 3.09 14.64 -16.72
N PRO A 212 4.27 14.47 -16.10
CA PRO A 212 5.49 15.15 -16.55
C PRO A 212 6.22 14.45 -17.70
N TRP A 213 5.79 13.25 -18.10
CA TRP A 213 6.41 12.49 -19.18
C TRP A 213 5.77 12.81 -20.54
N THR A 214 6.46 12.50 -21.64
CA THR A 214 5.91 12.63 -22.99
C THR A 214 4.59 11.85 -23.14
N GLU A 215 3.64 12.39 -23.91
CA GLU A 215 2.33 11.75 -24.14
C GLU A 215 2.48 10.25 -24.51
N ASN A 216 1.72 9.39 -23.82
CA ASN A 216 1.58 7.94 -24.07
C ASN A 216 2.68 7.01 -23.54
N LEU A 217 3.29 7.31 -22.40
CA LEU A 217 4.23 6.39 -21.75
C LEU A 217 3.59 5.03 -21.42
N TYR A 218 2.35 5.06 -20.94
CA TYR A 218 1.52 3.89 -20.65
C TYR A 218 0.09 4.05 -21.17
N SER A 219 -0.57 2.92 -21.41
CA SER A 219 -1.95 2.86 -21.89
C SER A 219 -2.94 2.94 -20.74
N TYR A 220 -2.71 2.13 -19.69
CA TYR A 220 -3.61 1.97 -18.55
C TYR A 220 -2.89 2.27 -17.22
N ASP A 221 -3.58 2.99 -16.35
CA ASP A 221 -3.31 3.15 -14.92
C ASP A 221 -4.60 2.77 -14.20
N SER A 222 -4.63 1.55 -13.66
CA SER A 222 -5.83 0.94 -13.07
C SER A 222 -5.56 0.57 -11.63
N VAL A 223 -6.63 0.57 -10.82
CA VAL A 223 -6.59 0.13 -9.42
C VAL A 223 -6.08 -1.32 -9.29
N ASN A 224 -6.34 -2.15 -10.30
CA ASN A 224 -5.97 -3.58 -10.33
C ASN A 224 -4.46 -3.84 -10.50
N HIS A 225 -3.67 -2.82 -10.88
CA HIS A 225 -2.22 -2.95 -11.09
C HIS A 225 -1.40 -2.37 -9.92
N THR A 226 -2.04 -2.23 -8.76
CA THR A 226 -1.36 -1.90 -7.49
C THR A 226 -0.91 -3.18 -6.79
N ILE A 227 0.38 -3.26 -6.49
CA ILE A 227 1.02 -4.36 -5.76
C ILE A 227 1.38 -3.86 -4.36
N VAL A 228 0.69 -4.37 -3.34
CA VAL A 228 1.05 -4.20 -1.94
C VAL A 228 1.78 -5.47 -1.49
N SER A 229 3.08 -5.35 -1.28
CA SER A 229 3.88 -6.41 -0.68
C SER A 229 3.96 -6.21 0.83
N SER A 230 3.84 -7.28 1.59
CA SER A 230 4.00 -7.27 3.05
C SER A 230 4.67 -8.55 3.49
N ASP A 231 5.42 -8.46 4.58
CA ASP A 231 5.91 -9.63 5.28
C ASP A 231 4.84 -10.19 6.23
N TRP A 232 4.94 -11.48 6.53
CA TRP A 232 3.93 -12.20 7.29
C TRP A 232 4.57 -13.18 8.27
N MET A 233 3.88 -13.41 9.38
CA MET A 233 4.24 -14.35 10.44
C MET A 233 3.05 -15.26 10.72
N HIS A 234 3.25 -16.37 11.43
CA HIS A 234 2.13 -17.21 11.89
C HIS A 234 1.68 -16.85 13.30
N GLU A 235 2.52 -16.13 14.03
CA GLU A 235 2.21 -15.55 15.32
C GLU A 235 1.86 -14.05 15.19
N THR A 236 1.03 -13.56 16.13
CA THR A 236 0.84 -12.11 16.28
C THR A 236 2.14 -11.47 16.76
N ALA A 237 2.42 -10.25 16.29
CA ALA A 237 3.68 -9.60 16.59
C ALA A 237 3.90 -9.35 18.10
N GLU A 238 2.82 -9.14 18.85
CA GLU A 238 2.81 -8.94 20.30
C GLU A 238 3.38 -10.14 21.05
N MET A 239 3.27 -11.36 20.49
CA MET A 239 3.81 -12.59 21.10
C MET A 239 5.33 -12.55 21.29
N PHE A 240 6.02 -11.69 20.53
CA PHE A 240 7.48 -11.62 20.54
C PHE A 240 8.06 -10.57 21.50
N PHE A 241 7.24 -9.88 22.29
CA PHE A 241 7.71 -8.89 23.25
C PHE A 241 7.66 -9.44 24.69
N PRO A 242 8.76 -9.41 25.47
CA PRO A 242 10.07 -8.81 25.15
C PRO A 242 11.03 -9.70 24.33
N GLY A 243 10.67 -10.96 24.07
CA GLY A 243 11.47 -11.88 23.26
C GLY A 243 11.13 -13.33 23.56
N LEU A 244 11.40 -14.23 22.61
CA LEU A 244 11.24 -15.67 22.79
C LEU A 244 12.62 -16.34 22.87
N PRO A 245 13.01 -16.96 24.00
CA PRO A 245 14.33 -17.59 24.15
C PRO A 245 14.60 -18.70 23.12
N SER A 246 13.55 -19.36 22.62
CA SER A 246 13.62 -20.47 21.69
C SER A 246 13.73 -20.07 20.22
N ARG A 247 13.59 -18.79 19.86
CA ARG A 247 13.59 -18.35 18.45
C ARG A 247 14.86 -17.58 18.11
N GLN A 248 15.66 -18.15 17.20
CA GLN A 248 16.85 -17.51 16.61
C GLN A 248 16.65 -17.45 15.08
N PRO A 249 16.81 -16.28 14.43
CA PRO A 249 17.38 -15.02 14.93
C PRO A 249 16.29 -14.00 15.37
N GLY A 250 15.50 -14.32 16.40
CA GLY A 250 14.49 -13.41 16.95
C GLY A 250 13.20 -13.33 16.10
N ILE A 251 12.73 -12.12 15.81
CA ILE A 251 11.47 -11.86 15.08
C ILE A 251 11.76 -11.79 13.59
N THR A 252 11.36 -12.83 12.86
CA THR A 252 11.53 -12.93 11.42
C THR A 252 10.23 -13.35 10.75
N PRO A 253 9.95 -12.86 9.53
CA PRO A 253 8.80 -13.30 8.77
C PRO A 253 8.91 -14.77 8.35
N THR A 254 7.76 -15.42 8.21
CA THR A 254 7.59 -16.80 7.73
C THR A 254 7.23 -16.86 6.25
N THR A 255 6.61 -15.81 5.71
CA THR A 255 6.26 -15.70 4.28
C THR A 255 6.18 -14.24 3.85
N ILE A 256 6.01 -14.02 2.56
CA ILE A 256 5.65 -12.74 1.94
C ILE A 256 4.21 -12.89 1.45
N LEU A 257 3.43 -11.82 1.54
CA LEU A 257 2.13 -11.70 0.88
C LEU A 257 2.23 -10.64 -0.22
N ILE A 258 1.60 -10.94 -1.35
CA ILE A 258 1.42 -10.02 -2.48
C ILE A 258 -0.09 -9.78 -2.58
N ASN A 259 -0.54 -8.55 -2.39
CA ASN A 259 -1.96 -8.20 -2.27
C ASN A 259 -2.71 -9.12 -1.27
N GLY A 260 -2.03 -9.49 -0.18
CA GLY A 260 -2.63 -10.30 0.89
C GLY A 260 -2.72 -11.80 0.58
N LEU A 261 -2.11 -12.24 -0.52
CA LEU A 261 -2.10 -13.63 -0.97
C LEU A 261 -0.67 -14.16 -1.02
N GLY A 262 -0.51 -15.42 -0.63
CA GLY A 262 0.73 -16.15 -0.74
C GLY A 262 0.50 -17.63 -0.49
N ARG A 263 1.59 -18.38 -0.45
CA ARG A 263 1.62 -19.78 0.01
C ARG A 263 2.70 -19.93 1.05
N TYR A 264 2.36 -20.60 2.16
CA TYR A 264 3.39 -21.00 3.10
C TYR A 264 4.30 -22.04 2.44
N TYR A 265 5.59 -21.76 2.44
CA TYR A 265 6.58 -22.41 1.61
C TYR A 265 7.87 -22.63 2.41
N ASP A 266 8.46 -23.82 2.26
CA ASP A 266 9.78 -24.15 2.79
C ASP A 266 10.84 -23.90 1.71
N GLY A 267 11.59 -22.82 1.85
CA GLY A 267 12.66 -22.44 0.92
C GLY A 267 13.91 -23.31 0.96
N GLU A 268 14.08 -24.15 1.97
CA GLU A 268 15.17 -25.14 2.01
C GLU A 268 14.78 -26.39 1.20
N ALA A 269 13.55 -26.88 1.40
CA ALA A 269 13.03 -28.07 0.73
C ALA A 269 12.39 -27.78 -0.64
N ASP A 270 12.18 -26.51 -1.00
CA ASP A 270 11.56 -26.06 -2.25
C ASP A 270 10.15 -26.65 -2.44
N VAL A 271 9.33 -26.56 -1.40
CA VAL A 271 7.99 -27.17 -1.35
C VAL A 271 6.96 -26.27 -0.66
N ASP A 272 5.77 -26.16 -1.27
CA ASP A 272 4.62 -25.52 -0.62
C ASP A 272 4.13 -26.42 0.53
N LEU A 273 4.00 -25.85 1.72
CA LEU A 273 3.52 -26.54 2.94
C LEU A 273 1.99 -26.49 3.10
N VAL A 274 1.32 -25.81 2.17
CA VAL A 274 -0.14 -25.68 2.07
C VAL A 274 -0.63 -26.24 0.74
N ASN A 275 -1.95 -26.35 0.58
CA ASN A 275 -2.53 -26.82 -0.66
C ASN A 275 -2.14 -25.91 -1.84
N ALA A 276 -1.79 -26.50 -2.98
CA ALA A 276 -1.48 -25.76 -4.21
C ALA A 276 -2.68 -25.00 -4.79
N SER A 277 -3.90 -25.22 -4.27
CA SER A 277 -5.08 -24.43 -4.60
C SER A 277 -5.11 -23.06 -3.91
N ILE A 278 -4.28 -22.79 -2.90
CA ILE A 278 -4.27 -21.49 -2.24
C ILE A 278 -3.91 -20.42 -3.29
N PRO A 279 -4.74 -19.38 -3.46
CA PRO A 279 -4.60 -18.45 -4.57
C PRO A 279 -3.36 -17.57 -4.44
N LEU A 280 -2.80 -17.18 -5.58
CA LEU A 280 -1.75 -16.17 -5.68
C LEU A 280 -2.32 -14.90 -6.31
N ALA A 281 -1.70 -13.76 -6.03
CA ALA A 281 -2.09 -12.51 -6.67
C ALA A 281 -1.90 -12.61 -8.18
N THR A 282 -2.95 -12.34 -8.95
CA THR A 282 -2.94 -12.40 -10.41
C THR A 282 -3.21 -11.00 -10.98
N PHE A 283 -2.38 -10.59 -11.93
CA PHE A 283 -2.45 -9.30 -12.61
C PHE A 283 -2.67 -9.54 -14.10
N HIS A 284 -3.84 -9.14 -14.58
CA HIS A 284 -4.24 -9.33 -15.97
C HIS A 284 -3.73 -8.17 -16.84
N VAL A 285 -3.14 -8.49 -17.98
CA VAL A 285 -2.65 -7.53 -18.96
C VAL A 285 -3.03 -7.98 -20.37
N GLN A 286 -3.21 -7.02 -21.26
CA GLN A 286 -3.48 -7.28 -22.67
C GLN A 286 -2.21 -7.15 -23.50
N LYS A 287 -2.08 -8.00 -24.52
CA LYS A 287 -0.98 -7.91 -25.48
C LYS A 287 -0.92 -6.53 -26.14
N ASN A 288 0.29 -6.03 -26.36
CA ASN A 288 0.60 -4.74 -26.99
C ASN A 288 0.19 -3.49 -26.18
N PHE A 289 -0.38 -3.63 -24.99
CA PHE A 289 -0.66 -2.50 -24.10
C PHE A 289 0.41 -2.34 -23.04
N ARG A 290 0.59 -1.11 -22.58
CA ARG A 290 1.52 -0.76 -21.50
C ARG A 290 0.72 -0.44 -20.24
N TYR A 291 1.06 -1.11 -19.14
CA TYR A 291 0.36 -0.95 -17.87
C TYR A 291 1.30 -0.30 -16.86
N ARG A 292 0.82 0.74 -16.17
CA ARG A 292 1.48 1.29 -14.99
C ARG A 292 1.16 0.39 -13.80
N PHE A 293 2.20 -0.19 -13.23
CA PHE A 293 2.14 -0.89 -11.96
C PHE A 293 2.67 0.00 -10.85
N ARG A 294 2.08 -0.15 -9.67
CA ARG A 294 2.43 0.62 -8.47
C ARG A 294 2.81 -0.35 -7.37
N ILE A 295 4.10 -0.43 -7.03
CA ILE A 295 4.60 -1.28 -5.95
C ILE A 295 4.64 -0.47 -4.65
N ILE A 296 4.11 -1.06 -3.59
CA ILE A 296 4.18 -0.58 -2.22
C ILE A 296 4.87 -1.66 -1.38
N ASN A 297 5.94 -1.28 -0.67
CA ASN A 297 6.54 -2.13 0.35
C ASN A 297 5.94 -1.81 1.73
N ALA A 298 4.92 -2.56 2.12
CA ALA A 298 4.26 -2.44 3.42
C ALA A 298 4.87 -3.33 4.52
N ASN A 299 6.05 -3.93 4.30
CA ASN A 299 6.74 -4.78 5.28
C ASN A 299 6.94 -4.09 6.63
N SER A 300 6.91 -4.86 7.72
CA SER A 300 7.18 -4.35 9.06
C SER A 300 8.62 -4.66 9.53
N HIS A 301 9.21 -5.75 9.04
CA HIS A 301 10.59 -6.13 9.30
C HIS A 301 11.53 -5.47 8.29
N VAL A 302 12.80 -5.37 8.67
CA VAL A 302 13.88 -4.77 7.87
C VAL A 302 14.39 -5.67 6.74
N CYS A 303 13.48 -6.39 6.06
CA CYS A 303 13.79 -7.23 4.90
C CYS A 303 13.60 -6.41 3.60
N PRO A 304 14.66 -6.07 2.85
CA PRO A 304 14.52 -5.62 1.48
C PRO A 304 14.01 -6.75 0.59
N PHE A 305 13.16 -6.41 -0.37
CA PHE A 305 12.67 -7.34 -1.38
C PHE A 305 13.25 -7.02 -2.75
N ILE A 306 13.64 -8.06 -3.48
CA ILE A 306 13.87 -7.97 -4.92
C ILE A 306 12.63 -8.45 -5.65
N THR A 307 12.11 -7.60 -6.53
CA THR A 307 10.94 -7.87 -7.38
C THR A 307 11.37 -7.99 -8.83
N GLN A 308 10.94 -9.08 -9.47
CA GLN A 308 11.25 -9.40 -10.86
C GLN A 308 9.99 -9.93 -11.55
N VAL A 309 9.80 -9.59 -12.82
CA VAL A 309 8.73 -10.19 -13.65
C VAL A 309 9.40 -11.06 -14.71
N GLN A 310 9.09 -12.36 -14.72
CA GLN A 310 9.75 -13.33 -15.59
C GLN A 310 9.64 -12.89 -17.06
N ASN A 311 10.80 -12.77 -17.71
CA ASN A 311 10.98 -12.33 -19.09
C ASN A 311 10.56 -10.88 -19.40
N HIS A 312 10.24 -10.05 -18.41
CA HIS A 312 9.85 -8.66 -18.62
C HIS A 312 10.83 -7.71 -17.94
N SER A 313 11.18 -6.63 -18.65
CA SER A 313 11.86 -5.49 -18.04
C SER A 313 10.83 -4.48 -17.55
N LEU A 314 11.20 -3.74 -16.50
CA LEU A 314 10.40 -2.75 -15.80
C LEU A 314 10.94 -1.37 -16.15
N MET A 315 10.11 -0.48 -16.71
CA MET A 315 10.49 0.91 -16.91
C MET A 315 10.05 1.71 -15.70
N LEU A 316 10.95 2.00 -14.76
CA LEU A 316 10.65 2.81 -13.59
C LEU A 316 10.37 4.26 -14.01
N ILE A 317 9.32 4.84 -13.45
CA ILE A 317 8.86 6.19 -13.80
C ILE A 317 8.64 7.08 -12.57
N ALA A 318 8.44 6.51 -11.38
CA ALA A 318 8.36 7.27 -10.15
C ALA A 318 8.92 6.49 -8.96
N THR A 319 9.35 7.21 -7.94
CA THR A 319 9.68 6.68 -6.62
C THR A 319 9.03 7.57 -5.56
N ASP A 320 8.41 6.96 -4.55
CA ASP A 320 7.82 7.63 -3.39
C ASP A 320 6.78 8.72 -3.73
N GLY A 321 6.08 8.55 -4.84
CA GLY A 321 5.08 9.52 -5.34
C GLY A 321 5.69 10.69 -6.09
N LYS A 322 6.99 10.65 -6.41
CA LYS A 322 7.66 11.69 -7.21
C LYS A 322 8.17 11.12 -8.55
N PRO A 323 7.90 11.83 -9.66
CA PRO A 323 8.26 11.37 -11.00
C PRO A 323 9.78 11.45 -11.22
N ILE A 324 10.31 10.46 -11.92
CA ILE A 324 11.70 10.37 -12.35
C ILE A 324 11.79 10.23 -13.87
N GLU A 325 12.95 10.60 -14.43
CA GLU A 325 13.29 10.28 -15.81
C GLU A 325 13.18 8.75 -15.98
N PRO A 326 12.50 8.24 -17.01
CA PRO A 326 12.28 6.79 -17.13
C PRO A 326 13.57 5.97 -17.19
N VAL A 327 13.67 4.94 -16.34
CA VAL A 327 14.83 4.03 -16.28
C VAL A 327 14.37 2.59 -16.44
N THR A 328 14.87 1.89 -17.47
CA THR A 328 14.55 0.48 -17.71
C THR A 328 15.50 -0.44 -16.92
N VAL A 329 14.92 -1.33 -16.13
CA VAL A 329 15.63 -2.29 -15.26
C VAL A 329 14.98 -3.66 -15.36
N ASP A 330 15.71 -4.71 -14.96
CA ASP A 330 15.18 -6.07 -14.93
C ASP A 330 14.79 -6.50 -13.51
N SER A 331 15.40 -5.87 -12.50
CA SER A 331 15.12 -6.13 -11.09
C SER A 331 15.02 -4.84 -10.27
N LEU A 332 14.01 -4.80 -9.40
CA LEU A 332 13.81 -3.70 -8.48
C LEU A 332 14.04 -4.19 -7.04
N ILE A 333 15.06 -3.66 -6.35
CA ILE A 333 15.20 -3.85 -4.91
C ILE A 333 14.56 -2.65 -4.20
N HIS A 334 13.66 -2.93 -3.27
CA HIS A 334 12.92 -1.92 -2.53
C HIS A 334 12.84 -2.28 -1.05
N TYR A 335 12.91 -1.27 -0.20
CA TYR A 335 12.94 -1.36 1.26
C TYR A 335 11.57 -1.08 1.88
N PRO A 336 11.32 -1.51 3.13
CA PRO A 336 10.08 -1.21 3.83
C PRO A 336 9.76 0.29 3.84
N GLY A 337 8.55 0.64 3.41
CA GLY A 337 8.10 2.02 3.28
C GLY A 337 8.26 2.62 1.88
N GLU A 338 9.15 2.09 1.03
CA GLU A 338 9.35 2.62 -0.32
C GLU A 338 8.21 2.25 -1.27
N ARG A 339 7.97 3.13 -2.26
CA ARG A 339 7.01 2.92 -3.35
C ARG A 339 7.68 3.17 -4.68
N TYR A 340 7.36 2.36 -5.67
CA TYR A 340 7.87 2.51 -7.03
C TYR A 340 6.75 2.34 -8.03
N ASP A 341 6.75 3.21 -9.05
CA ASP A 341 5.86 3.05 -10.18
C ASP A 341 6.69 2.64 -11.38
N PHE A 342 6.23 1.62 -12.10
CA PHE A 342 6.87 1.17 -13.32
C PHE A 342 5.86 0.88 -14.41
N VAL A 343 6.26 1.10 -15.65
CA VAL A 343 5.54 0.64 -16.83
C VAL A 343 6.08 -0.73 -17.21
N LEU A 344 5.20 -1.72 -17.24
CA LEU A 344 5.54 -3.05 -17.71
C LEU A 344 5.79 -3.00 -19.22
N ILE A 345 6.99 -3.37 -19.67
CA ILE A 345 7.33 -3.41 -21.09
C ILE A 345 6.74 -4.68 -21.71
N PRO A 346 5.82 -4.58 -22.69
CA PRO A 346 5.15 -5.74 -23.25
C PRO A 346 6.10 -6.59 -24.11
N LEU A 347 5.89 -7.91 -24.08
CA LEU A 347 6.60 -8.84 -24.95
C LEU A 347 6.04 -8.85 -26.37
N VAL A 348 6.92 -8.95 -27.37
CA VAL A 348 6.53 -9.06 -28.79
C VAL A 348 5.94 -10.44 -29.10
N ASN A 349 6.57 -11.50 -28.58
CA ASN A 349 6.22 -12.90 -28.83
C ASN A 349 5.45 -13.51 -27.65
N VAL A 350 4.27 -12.98 -27.39
CA VAL A 350 3.34 -13.49 -26.37
C VAL A 350 1.98 -13.79 -26.99
N THR A 351 1.30 -14.80 -26.45
CA THR A 351 -0.07 -15.21 -26.78
C THR A 351 -1.02 -14.78 -25.66
N GLU A 352 -2.30 -14.66 -25.98
CA GLU A 352 -3.37 -14.27 -25.03
C GLU A 352 -3.68 -15.35 -23.98
N ARG A 353 -2.82 -16.35 -23.80
CA ARG A 353 -2.92 -17.39 -22.76
C ARG A 353 -1.62 -17.60 -22.01
N ASP A 354 -0.61 -16.80 -22.30
CA ASP A 354 0.66 -16.89 -21.60
C ASP A 354 0.53 -16.28 -20.21
N ALA A 355 1.09 -16.96 -19.23
CA ALA A 355 1.25 -16.43 -17.88
C ALA A 355 2.73 -16.51 -17.47
N PHE A 356 3.14 -15.56 -16.63
CA PHE A 356 4.51 -15.38 -16.18
C PHE A 356 4.56 -15.18 -14.67
N TRP A 357 5.66 -15.63 -14.05
CA TRP A 357 5.86 -15.43 -12.61
C TRP A 357 6.29 -13.99 -12.31
N ILE A 358 5.63 -13.36 -11.35
CA ILE A 358 6.15 -12.20 -10.62
C ILE A 358 6.81 -12.75 -9.37
N HIS A 359 8.11 -12.55 -9.20
CA HIS A 359 8.89 -13.16 -8.13
C HIS A 359 9.37 -12.10 -7.15
N PHE A 360 8.98 -12.26 -5.89
CA PHE A 360 9.47 -11.50 -4.75
C PHE A 360 10.42 -12.38 -3.95
N ARG A 361 11.62 -11.90 -3.66
CA ARG A 361 12.56 -12.61 -2.77
C ARG A 361 13.11 -11.67 -1.72
N ALA A 362 13.21 -12.13 -0.48
CA ALA A 362 13.84 -11.37 0.58
C ALA A 362 15.37 -11.41 0.44
N LEU A 363 16.00 -10.27 0.70
CA LEU A 363 17.43 -10.07 0.70
C LEU A 363 17.91 -9.61 2.10
N GLY A 364 19.22 -9.40 2.24
CA GLY A 364 19.79 -8.84 3.46
C GLY A 364 19.69 -9.80 4.64
N SER A 365 19.24 -9.33 5.80
CA SER A 365 19.11 -10.16 7.00
C SER A 365 18.16 -11.35 6.83
N CYS A 366 17.29 -11.32 5.83
CA CYS A 366 16.26 -12.33 5.57
C CYS A 366 16.64 -13.29 4.44
N GLU A 367 17.85 -13.16 3.88
CA GLU A 367 18.38 -14.09 2.87
C GLU A 367 18.64 -15.49 3.47
N SER A 368 19.06 -15.55 4.74
CA SER A 368 19.38 -16.80 5.45
C SER A 368 18.17 -17.72 5.65
N ILE A 369 16.96 -17.16 5.67
CA ILE A 369 15.70 -17.91 5.80
C ILE A 369 15.07 -18.26 4.45
N LYS A 370 15.75 -17.98 3.32
CA LYS A 370 15.36 -18.36 1.96
C LYS A 370 13.91 -18.02 1.61
N LEU A 371 13.49 -16.79 1.95
CA LEU A 371 12.12 -16.34 1.80
C LEU A 371 11.84 -15.83 0.37
N ASP A 372 10.87 -16.43 -0.32
CA ASP A 372 10.32 -15.94 -1.59
C ASP A 372 8.79 -16.10 -1.68
N GLN A 373 8.19 -15.41 -2.64
CA GLN A 373 6.76 -15.49 -2.96
C GLN A 373 6.50 -15.10 -4.41
N TYR A 374 5.33 -15.50 -4.90
CA TYR A 374 4.95 -15.44 -6.30
C TYR A 374 3.62 -14.74 -6.51
N GLY A 375 3.59 -13.85 -7.49
CA GLY A 375 2.39 -13.42 -8.17
C GLY A 375 2.38 -13.97 -9.59
N VAL A 376 1.27 -13.78 -10.28
CA VAL A 376 1.05 -14.21 -11.66
C VAL A 376 0.76 -12.99 -12.51
N LEU A 377 1.51 -12.82 -13.58
CA LEU A 377 1.16 -11.89 -14.67
C LEU A 377 0.48 -12.72 -15.76
N SER A 378 -0.81 -12.50 -15.97
CA SER A 378 -1.59 -13.22 -16.98
C SER A 378 -1.85 -12.33 -18.21
N TYR A 379 -1.57 -12.87 -19.41
CA TYR A 379 -2.02 -12.27 -20.67
C TYR A 379 -3.42 -12.75 -21.09
N ASP A 380 -4.09 -13.54 -20.24
CA ASP A 380 -5.44 -14.00 -20.49
C ASP A 380 -6.45 -12.85 -20.39
N THR A 381 -7.30 -12.76 -21.41
CA THR A 381 -8.35 -11.74 -21.55
C THR A 381 -9.69 -12.20 -20.99
N THR A 382 -9.78 -13.44 -20.53
CA THR A 382 -10.94 -13.96 -19.80
C THR A 382 -10.76 -13.67 -18.31
N ASP A 383 -11.28 -12.51 -17.87
CA ASP A 383 -11.15 -11.98 -16.50
C ASP A 383 -11.76 -12.88 -15.39
N ASP A 384 -12.41 -13.99 -15.77
CA ASP A 384 -13.14 -14.86 -14.83
C ASP A 384 -12.36 -16.12 -14.40
N GLU A 385 -11.20 -16.42 -14.99
CA GLU A 385 -10.46 -17.63 -14.64
C GLU A 385 -9.67 -17.44 -13.33
N LEU A 386 -10.06 -18.20 -12.29
CA LEU A 386 -9.41 -18.21 -10.99
C LEU A 386 -8.23 -19.19 -10.96
N GLY A 387 -7.18 -18.85 -10.23
CA GLY A 387 -6.07 -19.78 -9.98
C GLY A 387 -5.19 -20.07 -11.20
N ILE A 388 -5.11 -19.15 -12.16
CA ILE A 388 -4.20 -19.26 -13.31
C ILE A 388 -2.76 -19.40 -12.81
N LEU A 389 -2.04 -20.42 -13.30
CA LEU A 389 -0.62 -20.60 -13.02
C LEU A 389 0.19 -20.63 -14.31
N PRO A 390 1.37 -19.96 -14.35
CA PRO A 390 2.30 -20.09 -15.45
C PRO A 390 2.71 -21.54 -15.72
N THR A 391 2.72 -21.94 -17.00
CA THR A 391 3.28 -23.24 -17.43
C THR A 391 4.81 -23.30 -17.33
N ARG A 392 5.44 -22.14 -17.14
CA ARG A 392 6.89 -21.98 -16.98
C ARG A 392 7.32 -22.45 -15.61
N SER A 393 8.54 -22.97 -15.53
CA SER A 393 9.15 -23.35 -14.25
C SER A 393 9.15 -22.16 -13.29
N ARG A 394 8.62 -22.39 -12.09
CA ARG A 394 8.69 -21.48 -10.95
C ARG A 394 10.17 -21.19 -10.63
N PRO A 395 10.61 -19.92 -10.61
CA PRO A 395 11.96 -19.59 -10.15
C PRO A 395 12.07 -19.86 -8.65
N THR A 396 13.25 -20.16 -8.14
CA THR A 396 13.43 -20.51 -6.71
C THR A 396 14.60 -19.73 -6.14
N VAL A 397 14.78 -19.75 -4.81
CA VAL A 397 15.97 -19.18 -4.18
C VAL A 397 17.27 -19.79 -4.72
N SER A 398 17.27 -21.10 -5.01
CA SER A 398 18.44 -21.82 -5.53
C SER A 398 18.65 -21.62 -7.04
N ASN A 399 17.59 -21.37 -7.79
CA ASN A 399 17.62 -21.06 -9.22
C ASN A 399 16.82 -19.78 -9.52
N PRO A 400 17.35 -18.60 -9.18
CA PRO A 400 16.63 -17.36 -9.29
C PRO A 400 16.59 -16.84 -10.73
N LEU A 401 15.65 -15.91 -11.00
CA LEU A 401 15.65 -15.15 -12.25
C LEU A 401 16.95 -14.31 -12.35
N PRO A 402 17.55 -14.18 -13.55
CA PRO A 402 18.73 -13.34 -13.74
C PRO A 402 18.46 -11.89 -13.31
N MET A 403 19.34 -11.31 -12.50
CA MET A 403 19.13 -9.95 -11.98
C MET A 403 19.17 -8.86 -13.06
N GLY A 404 19.92 -9.07 -14.14
CA GLY A 404 20.05 -8.08 -15.22
C GLY A 404 20.53 -6.72 -14.72
N ILE A 405 19.89 -5.64 -15.18
CA ILE A 405 20.04 -4.29 -14.61
C ILE A 405 19.21 -4.20 -13.33
N VAL A 406 19.83 -3.85 -12.21
CA VAL A 406 19.19 -3.87 -10.89
C VAL A 406 19.27 -2.50 -10.20
N VAL A 407 18.17 -2.11 -9.55
CA VAL A 407 18.11 -0.93 -8.68
C VAL A 407 18.43 -1.30 -7.24
N ASN A 408 19.14 -0.42 -6.51
CA ASN A 408 19.40 -0.50 -5.07
C ASN A 408 20.07 -1.80 -4.60
N HIS A 409 20.97 -2.35 -5.42
CA HIS A 409 21.70 -3.55 -5.01
C HIS A 409 22.65 -3.24 -3.85
N PRO A 410 22.58 -3.95 -2.70
CA PRO A 410 23.23 -3.56 -1.44
C PRO A 410 24.76 -3.51 -1.54
N ASN A 411 25.37 -4.34 -2.39
CA ASN A 411 26.83 -4.37 -2.58
C ASN A 411 27.31 -3.44 -3.72
N THR A 412 26.67 -2.29 -3.93
CA THR A 412 26.97 -1.36 -5.04
C THR A 412 27.42 -0.01 -4.50
N THR A 413 28.47 0.54 -5.12
CA THR A 413 28.80 1.96 -5.00
C THR A 413 28.02 2.75 -6.06
N CYS A 414 27.20 3.69 -5.64
CA CYS A 414 26.36 4.50 -6.54
C CYS A 414 27.19 5.25 -7.59
N GLY A 415 26.69 5.31 -8.82
CA GLY A 415 27.38 5.90 -9.97
C GLY A 415 28.57 5.10 -10.54
N ALA A 416 28.93 3.94 -9.96
CA ALA A 416 30.10 3.18 -10.41
C ALA A 416 29.82 2.18 -11.54
N ASN A 417 28.57 1.76 -11.74
CA ASN A 417 28.23 0.70 -12.70
C ASN A 417 26.86 0.93 -13.36
N ALA A 418 26.81 0.95 -14.68
CA ALA A 418 25.57 1.12 -15.44
C ALA A 418 24.54 -0.03 -15.24
N SER A 419 24.97 -1.23 -14.82
CA SER A 419 24.05 -2.34 -14.54
C SER A 419 23.54 -2.39 -13.09
N ARG A 420 24.03 -1.49 -12.23
CA ARG A 420 23.61 -1.40 -10.81
C ARG A 420 23.35 0.05 -10.46
N ILE A 421 22.09 0.41 -10.48
CA ILE A 421 21.62 1.78 -10.37
C ILE A 421 21.20 2.03 -8.91
N CYS A 422 21.64 3.13 -8.32
CA CYS A 422 21.13 3.57 -7.03
C CYS A 422 19.96 4.53 -7.18
N VAL A 423 19.15 4.67 -6.13
CA VAL A 423 18.13 5.73 -6.04
C VAL A 423 18.73 7.13 -6.26
N THR A 424 19.98 7.37 -5.84
CA THR A 424 20.70 8.64 -6.06
C THR A 424 21.09 8.90 -7.50
N ASP A 425 21.05 7.87 -8.36
CA ASP A 425 21.35 8.01 -9.79
C ASP A 425 20.08 8.42 -10.58
N PHE A 426 18.90 8.37 -9.96
CA PHE A 426 17.67 8.86 -10.57
C PHE A 426 17.64 10.38 -10.66
N ARG A 427 17.00 10.87 -11.72
CA ARG A 427 16.78 12.30 -11.96
C ARG A 427 15.29 12.58 -11.83
N SER A 428 14.93 13.55 -11.00
CA SER A 428 13.54 14.00 -10.88
C SER A 428 13.11 14.73 -12.14
N VAL A 429 11.86 14.54 -12.57
CA VAL A 429 11.27 15.34 -13.67
C VAL A 429 10.50 16.52 -13.09
N GLY A 430 10.57 17.69 -13.75
CA GLY A 430 9.82 18.88 -13.36
C GLY A 430 10.51 19.77 -12.31
N TYR A 431 11.75 19.45 -11.94
CA TYR A 431 12.64 20.28 -11.12
C TYR A 431 13.84 20.74 -11.95
N ASP A 432 13.57 21.47 -13.03
CA ASP A 432 14.60 21.92 -13.98
C ASP A 432 15.21 23.29 -13.59
N ASP A 433 14.73 23.91 -12.51
CA ASP A 433 15.35 25.15 -11.99
C ASP A 433 16.66 24.82 -11.27
N ALA A 434 17.75 24.92 -12.03
CA ALA A 434 19.11 24.73 -11.53
C ALA A 434 19.45 25.66 -10.34
N ASP A 435 18.85 26.85 -10.25
CA ASP A 435 19.06 27.77 -9.14
C ASP A 435 18.31 27.31 -7.88
N GLU A 436 17.10 26.74 -8.01
CA GLU A 436 16.38 26.12 -6.90
C GLU A 436 17.10 24.88 -6.38
N VAL A 437 17.53 23.98 -7.27
CA VAL A 437 18.31 22.78 -6.90
C VAL A 437 19.60 23.19 -6.20
N ARG A 438 20.32 24.19 -6.74
CA ARG A 438 21.52 24.72 -6.10
C ARG A 438 21.20 25.33 -4.74
N ARG A 439 20.10 26.07 -4.60
CA ARG A 439 19.66 26.66 -3.33
C ARG A 439 19.38 25.58 -2.28
N ILE A 440 18.72 24.48 -2.65
CA ILE A 440 18.47 23.34 -1.74
C ILE A 440 19.80 22.68 -1.33
N LEU A 441 20.66 22.35 -2.28
CA LEU A 441 21.93 21.65 -2.01
C LEU A 441 22.96 22.51 -1.24
N THR A 442 22.86 23.83 -1.34
CA THR A 442 23.76 24.78 -0.66
C THR A 442 23.13 25.49 0.53
N ALA A 443 21.85 25.22 0.82
CA ALA A 443 21.15 25.79 1.95
C ALA A 443 21.91 25.43 3.23
N LYS A 444 22.27 26.46 4.00
CA LYS A 444 22.72 26.25 5.37
C LYS A 444 21.50 26.19 6.26
N PRO A 445 21.29 25.11 7.04
CA PRO A 445 20.19 25.06 7.98
C PRO A 445 20.34 26.17 9.02
N ASP A 446 19.24 26.85 9.33
CA ASP A 446 19.20 27.86 10.41
C ASP A 446 19.45 27.21 11.78
N VAL A 447 18.99 25.97 11.95
CA VAL A 447 19.14 25.16 13.17
C VAL A 447 19.45 23.72 12.78
N ASN A 448 20.48 23.13 13.40
CA ASN A 448 20.75 21.71 13.34
C ASN A 448 20.16 21.05 14.58
N LEU A 449 19.07 20.30 14.43
CA LEU A 449 18.51 19.47 15.49
C LEU A 449 19.15 18.08 15.40
N ILE A 450 19.93 17.72 16.42
CA ILE A 450 20.48 16.37 16.56
C ILE A 450 19.48 15.59 17.42
N ILE A 451 18.74 14.68 16.79
CA ILE A 451 17.84 13.77 17.50
C ILE A 451 18.58 12.42 17.63
N PRO A 452 19.19 12.11 18.79
CA PRO A 452 19.81 10.81 18.97
C PRO A 452 18.71 9.76 19.04
N PHE A 453 18.69 8.84 18.07
CA PHE A 453 17.93 7.61 18.17
C PHE A 453 18.84 6.53 18.73
N GLY A 454 18.41 5.90 19.82
CA GLY A 454 19.09 4.78 20.44
C GLY A 454 18.09 3.67 20.70
N PHE A 455 18.50 2.42 20.48
CA PHE A 455 17.75 1.27 20.93
C PHE A 455 18.21 0.92 22.34
N HIS A 456 17.29 0.96 23.31
CA HIS A 456 17.58 0.45 24.64
C HIS A 456 17.48 -1.07 24.63
N SER A 457 18.62 -1.75 24.63
CA SER A 457 18.67 -3.20 24.82
C SER A 457 18.55 -3.50 26.31
N PHE A 458 17.47 -4.18 26.71
CA PHE A 458 17.32 -4.66 28.09
C PHE A 458 18.26 -5.84 28.33
N ASP A 459 18.94 -5.86 29.48
CA ASP A 459 19.67 -7.03 29.96
C ASP A 459 18.66 -8.08 30.46
N VAL A 460 19.01 -9.36 30.36
CA VAL A 460 18.21 -10.47 30.89
C VAL A 460 17.91 -10.24 32.38
N ASP A 461 18.91 -9.77 33.13
CA ASP A 461 18.78 -9.50 34.56
C ASP A 461 17.77 -8.38 34.86
N THR A 462 17.56 -7.42 33.94
CA THR A 462 16.56 -6.34 34.08
C THR A 462 15.12 -6.87 34.01
N PHE A 463 14.89 -8.03 33.39
CA PHE A 463 13.55 -8.66 33.35
C PHE A 463 13.20 -9.42 34.64
N HIS A 464 14.20 -9.70 35.50
CA HIS A 464 14.04 -10.54 36.69
C HIS A 464 14.07 -9.74 38.00
N GLU A 465 13.90 -8.41 37.94
CA GLU A 465 13.78 -7.59 39.14
C GLU A 465 12.40 -7.72 39.78
N ASP A 466 12.34 -8.40 40.92
CA ASP A 466 11.11 -8.58 41.70
C ASP A 466 10.44 -7.24 42.02
N GLY A 467 9.18 -7.10 41.63
CA GLY A 467 8.38 -5.89 41.86
C GLY A 467 8.60 -4.77 40.84
N SER A 468 9.42 -5.00 39.80
CA SER A 468 9.56 -4.10 38.66
C SER A 468 8.70 -4.55 37.46
N TYR A 469 8.05 -3.59 36.78
CA TYR A 469 7.15 -3.84 35.65
C TYR A 469 7.35 -2.78 34.56
N HIS A 470 8.54 -2.74 33.98
CA HIS A 470 8.85 -1.81 32.89
C HIS A 470 8.09 -2.16 31.60
N PRO A 471 7.55 -1.18 30.85
CA PRO A 471 6.91 -1.44 29.57
C PRO A 471 7.94 -1.83 28.49
N PHE A 472 7.64 -2.85 27.69
CA PHE A 472 8.52 -3.35 26.61
C PHE A 472 8.33 -2.61 25.28
N ILE A 473 7.12 -2.11 25.05
CA ILE A 473 6.79 -1.25 23.91
C ILE A 473 6.38 0.09 24.52
N SER A 474 7.25 1.10 24.40
CA SER A 474 6.94 2.48 24.80
C SER A 474 6.85 3.35 23.56
N GLU A 475 5.67 3.93 23.34
CA GLU A 475 5.45 4.95 22.32
C GLU A 475 5.54 6.37 22.89
N LYS A 476 5.92 6.49 24.16
CA LYS A 476 6.10 7.80 24.79
C LYS A 476 7.40 8.40 24.30
N LEU A 477 7.30 9.54 23.63
CA LEU A 477 8.42 10.41 23.36
C LEU A 477 8.87 11.05 24.69
N GLU A 478 9.85 10.45 25.36
CA GLU A 478 10.50 11.08 26.50
C GLU A 478 11.54 12.09 25.99
N LEU A 479 11.13 13.35 25.89
CA LEU A 479 12.07 14.45 25.71
C LEU A 479 12.83 14.65 27.02
N HIS A 480 14.04 14.07 27.10
CA HIS A 480 15.02 14.49 28.08
C HIS A 480 15.54 15.88 27.67
N ILE A 481 14.97 16.93 28.29
CA ILE A 481 15.41 18.32 28.14
C ILE A 481 16.62 18.58 29.03
#